data_AF-A0A1B1ZYD2-F1
#
_entry.id   AF-A0A1B1ZYD2-F1
#
_cell.length_a   1.000
_cell.length_b   1.000
_cell.length_c   1.000
_cell.angle_alpha   90.00
_cell.angle_beta   90.00
_cell.angle_gamma   90.00
#
_symmetry.space_group_name_H-M   'P 1'
#
loop_
_entity.id
_entity.type
_entity.pdbx_description
1 polymer ?
#
loop_
_entity_poly.entity_id
_entity_poly.type
_entity_poly.pdbx_seq_one_letter_code
_entity_poly.pdbx_strand_id
1 'polypeptide(L)' 'MSRLRDVLDKLEVRPSRRANKCQFNKNHKIPKGELWLIVTPRGPTARDYGYCTECGITMLEAAQEHLAHHLALLRDEGLG' A
#
# COMPACT_ATOMS: atom_id res chain seq x y z
N MET A 1 -6.76 -15.89 15.01
CA MET A 1 -7.17 -14.82 14.07
C MET A 1 -5.93 -14.28 13.40
N SER A 2 -5.69 -14.69 12.16
CA SER A 2 -4.68 -14.05 11.31
C SER A 2 -5.00 -12.56 11.30
N ARG A 3 -4.16 -11.72 11.93
CA ARG A 3 -4.31 -10.27 11.81
C ARG A 3 -4.09 -10.00 10.33
N LEU A 4 -5.08 -9.45 9.63
CA LEU A 4 -4.92 -8.88 8.30
C LEU A 4 -3.80 -7.82 8.39
N ARG A 5 -2.55 -8.24 8.22
CA ARG A 5 -1.35 -7.37 8.23
C ARG A 5 -1.23 -6.59 6.92
N ASP A 6 -2.10 -6.89 5.96
CA ASP A 6 -2.01 -6.45 4.57
C ASP A 6 -3.12 -5.46 4.18
N VAL A 7 -3.90 -4.97 5.14
CA VAL A 7 -4.89 -3.90 4.87
C VAL A 7 -4.19 -2.55 4.85
N LEU A 8 -4.24 -1.89 3.69
CA LEU A 8 -3.72 -0.55 3.49
C LEU A 8 -4.75 0.48 4.01
N ASP A 9 -4.64 0.84 5.30
CA ASP A 9 -5.64 1.65 5.99
C ASP A 9 -5.84 3.06 5.43
N LYS A 10 -4.77 3.67 4.93
CA LYS A 10 -4.82 5.00 4.31
C LYS A 10 -3.90 5.03 3.10
N LEU A 11 -4.51 5.38 1.98
CA LEU A 11 -3.86 5.53 0.68
C LEU A 11 -4.07 6.94 0.16
N GLU A 12 -3.02 7.55 -0.34
CA GLU A 12 -3.05 8.87 -0.97
C GLU A 12 -2.16 8.86 -2.21
N VAL A 13 -2.64 9.43 -3.31
CA VAL A 13 -1.80 9.73 -4.48
C VAL A 13 -1.64 11.25 -4.54
N ARG A 14 -0.39 11.73 -4.52
CA ARG A 14 -0.11 13.17 -4.62
C ARG A 14 1.21 13.43 -5.33
N PRO A 15 1.46 14.66 -5.82
CA PRO A 15 2.78 15.06 -6.30
C PRO A 15 3.84 15.00 -5.19
N SER A 16 5.04 14.57 -5.56
CA SER A 16 6.19 14.52 -4.67
C SER A 16 6.75 15.92 -4.41
N ARG A 17 6.82 16.35 -3.15
CA ARG A 17 7.30 17.71 -2.80
C ARG A 17 8.81 17.88 -2.98
N ARG A 18 9.57 16.79 -2.99
CA ARG A 18 11.03 16.73 -3.20
C ARG A 18 11.39 15.44 -3.92
N ALA A 19 12.64 15.28 -4.36
CA ALA A 19 13.07 13.96 -4.83
C ALA A 19 12.99 12.94 -3.67
N ASN A 20 12.23 11.87 -3.84
CA ASN A 20 12.06 10.80 -2.87
C ASN A 20 12.56 9.47 -3.44
N LYS A 21 12.73 8.47 -2.57
CA LYS A 21 13.03 7.09 -2.98
C LYS A 21 11.79 6.24 -2.77
N CYS A 22 11.55 5.32 -3.70
CA CYS A 22 10.52 4.30 -3.52
C CYS A 22 10.88 3.39 -2.34
N GLN A 23 9.89 3.06 -1.51
CA GLN A 23 10.04 2.18 -0.37
C GLN A 23 10.31 0.72 -0.80
N PHE A 24 9.64 0.27 -1.87
CA PHE A 24 9.81 -1.09 -2.41
C PHE A 24 11.19 -1.31 -3.03
N ASN A 25 11.63 -0.39 -3.91
CA ASN A 25 12.93 -0.45 -4.55
C ASN A 25 13.70 0.86 -4.36
N LYS A 26 14.79 0.83 -3.57
CA LYS A 26 15.61 2.01 -3.25
C LYS A 26 16.35 2.59 -4.46
N ASN A 27 16.45 1.86 -5.57
CA ASN A 27 17.01 2.34 -6.82
C ASN A 27 16.01 3.21 -7.60
N HIS A 28 14.71 3.06 -7.35
CA HIS A 28 13.68 3.88 -7.98
C HIS A 28 13.63 5.24 -7.29
N LYS A 29 13.89 6.28 -8.08
CA LYS A 29 13.78 7.67 -7.65
C LYS A 29 12.43 8.22 -8.11
N ILE A 30 11.80 9.00 -7.24
CA ILE A 30 10.56 9.72 -7.52
C ILE A 30 10.95 11.20 -7.61
N PRO A 31 11.03 11.78 -8.81
CA PRO A 31 11.38 13.18 -8.99
C PRO A 31 10.40 14.12 -8.26
N LYS A 32 10.84 15.36 -7.97
CA LYS A 32 9.95 16.39 -7.45
C LYS A 32 8.87 16.70 -8.50
N GLY A 33 7.61 16.80 -8.06
CA GLY A 33 6.45 17.06 -8.91
C GLY A 33 5.77 15.80 -9.45
N GLU A 34 6.46 14.66 -9.47
CA GLU A 34 5.89 13.40 -9.96
C GLU A 34 4.89 12.80 -8.98
N LEU A 35 3.87 12.14 -9.51
CA LEU A 35 2.90 11.40 -8.70
C LEU A 35 3.55 10.16 -8.08
N TRP A 36 3.11 9.84 -6.87
CA TRP A 36 3.53 8.65 -6.13
C TRP A 36 2.42 8.22 -5.19
N LEU A 37 2.39 6.93 -4.88
CA LEU A 37 1.45 6.33 -3.95
C LEU A 37 2.02 6.42 -2.54
N ILE A 38 1.23 6.89 -1.58
CA ILE A 38 1.58 6.97 -0.16
C ILE A 38 0.69 6.04 0.63
N VAL A 39 1.31 5.22 1.47
CA VAL A 39 0.67 4.33 2.42
C VAL A 39 1.00 4.82 3.82
N THR A 40 -0.04 5.08 4.62
CA THR A 40 0.13 5.36 6.05
C THR A 40 -0.40 4.16 6.85
N PRO A 41 0.46 3.37 7.51
CA PRO A 41 0.02 2.24 8.33
C PRO A 41 -0.68 2.73 9.61
N ARG A 42 -1.55 1.91 10.22
CA ARG A 42 -2.02 2.15 11.59
C ARG A 42 -0.94 1.87 12.62
N GLY A 43 -0.91 2.67 13.68
CA GLY A 43 -0.06 2.43 14.84
C GLY A 43 0.29 3.73 15.58
N PRO A 44 0.85 3.62 16.80
CA PRO A 44 1.22 4.79 17.62
C PRO A 44 2.31 5.66 16.98
N THR A 45 3.03 5.13 16.00
CA THR A 45 4.14 5.79 15.31
C THR A 45 4.04 5.61 13.79
N ALA A 46 2.84 5.78 13.24
CA ALA A 46 2.60 5.70 11.81
C ALA A 46 3.57 6.60 11.02
N ARG A 47 4.34 5.99 10.11
CA ARG A 47 5.22 6.70 9.17
C ARG A 47 4.75 6.44 7.76
N ASP A 48 4.61 7.50 6.99
CA ASP A 48 4.26 7.43 5.58
C ASP A 48 5.37 6.68 4.81
N TYR A 49 4.95 5.69 4.03
CA TYR A 49 5.77 5.03 3.03
C TYR A 49 5.31 5.47 1.65
N GLY A 50 6.25 5.65 0.73
CA GLY A 50 5.94 6.08 -0.61
C GLY A 50 6.49 5.17 -1.68
N TYR A 51 5.72 5.00 -2.74
CA TYR A 51 6.01 4.08 -3.83
C TYR A 51 5.93 4.82 -5.16
N CYS A 52 6.90 4.60 -6.05
CA CYS A 52 6.77 5.10 -7.41
C CYS A 52 5.55 4.44 -8.08
N THR A 53 5.06 5.02 -9.17
CA THR A 53 3.87 4.54 -9.87
C THR A 53 3.97 3.05 -10.22
N GLU A 54 5.12 2.61 -10.74
CA GLU A 54 5.38 1.22 -11.10
C GLU A 54 5.22 0.27 -9.90
N CYS A 55 5.97 0.48 -8.81
CA CYS A 55 5.87 -0.38 -7.64
C CYS A 55 4.54 -0.22 -6.89
N GLY A 56 3.92 0.97 -6.97
CA GLY A 56 2.64 1.26 -6.36
C GLY A 56 1.52 0.40 -6.96
N ILE A 57 1.50 0.22 -8.28
CA ILE A 57 0.54 -0.66 -8.97
C ILE A 57 0.64 -2.09 -8.44
N THR A 58 1.85 -2.66 -8.44
CA THR A 58 2.07 -4.03 -7.96
C THR A 58 1.62 -4.22 -6.52
N MET A 59 1.85 -3.23 -5.64
CA MET A 59 1.36 -3.33 -4.27
C MET A 59 -0.16 -3.28 -4.16
N LEU A 60 -0.81 -2.44 -4.96
CA LEU A 60 -2.28 -2.32 -4.95
C LEU A 60 -2.92 -3.60 -5.46
N GLU A 61 -2.38 -4.20 -6.53
CA GLU A 61 -2.82 -5.48 -7.07
C GLU A 61 -2.69 -6.59 -6.02
N ALA A 62 -1.53 -6.73 -5.39
CA ALA A 62 -1.32 -7.72 -4.33
C ALA A 62 -2.28 -7.52 -3.13
N ALA A 63 -2.51 -6.27 -2.71
CA ALA A 63 -3.45 -5.97 -1.63
C ALA A 63 -4.90 -6.32 -2.02
N GLN A 64 -5.29 -6.10 -3.27
CA GLN A 64 -6.61 -6.49 -3.79
C GLN A 64 -6.77 -8.02 -3.82
N GLU A 65 -5.75 -8.75 -4.28
CA GLU A 65 -5.74 -10.21 -4.29
C GLU A 65 -5.85 -10.79 -2.88
N HIS A 66 -5.08 -10.26 -1.93
CA HIS A 66 -5.14 -10.67 -0.52
C HIS A 66 -6.52 -10.40 0.10
N LEU A 67 -7.10 -9.22 -0.18
CA LEU A 67 -8.45 -8.90 0.29
C LEU A 67 -9.49 -9.85 -0.29
N ALA A 68 -9.44 -10.12 -1.60
CA ALA A 68 -10.35 -11.05 -2.26
C ALA A 68 -10.25 -12.47 -1.67
N HIS A 69 -9.03 -12.95 -1.43
CA HIS A 69 -8.79 -14.24 -0.78
C HIS A 69 -9.39 -14.29 0.64
N HIS A 70 -9.17 -13.25 1.44
CA HIS A 70 -9.74 -13.18 2.79
C HIS A 70 -11.28 -13.12 2.78
N LEU A 71 -11.88 -12.39 1.84
CA LEU A 71 -13.33 -12.33 1.69
C LEU A 71 -13.93 -13.68 1.26
N ALA A 72 -13.22 -14.45 0.43
CA ALA A 72 -13.64 -15.80 0.07
C ALA A 72 -13.65 -16.74 1.29
N LEU A 73 -12.56 -16.74 2.08
CA LEU A 73 -12.48 -17.55 3.30
C LEU A 73 -13.60 -17.24 4.30
N LEU A 74 -13.91 -15.96 4.53
CA LEU A 74 -14.99 -15.55 5.44
C LEU A 74 -16.38 -16.02 4.98
N ARG A 75 -16.62 -16.08 3.67
CA ARG A 75 -17.88 -16.58 3.10
C ARG A 75 -18.01 -18.09 3.29
N ASP A 76 -16.92 -18.82 3.10
CA ASP A 76 -16.91 -20.29 3.24
C ASP A 76 -17.05 -20.74 4.71
N GLU A 77 -16.60 -19.92 5.67
CA GLU A 77 -16.75 -20.18 7.11
C GLU A 77 -18.15 -19.87 7.68
N GLY A 78 -19.11 -19.41 6.86
CA GLY A 78 -20.50 -19.18 7.28
C GLY A 78 -20.68 -18.04 8.29
N LEU A 79 -19.75 -17.09 8.34
CA LEU A 79 -19.77 -15.91 9.24
C LEU A 79 -20.30 -14.63 8.55
N GLY A 80 -21.06 -14.79 7.46
CA GLY A 80 -21.68 -13.70 6.70
C GLY A 80 -23.03 -13.24 7.24
#